data_AF-A0AAU0H201-F1
#
_entry.id   AF-A0AAU0H201-F1
#
_cell.length_a   1.000
_cell.length_b   1.000
_cell.length_c   1.000
_cell.angle_alpha   90.00
_cell.angle_beta   90.00
_cell.angle_gamma   90.00
#
_symmetry.space_group_name_H-M   'P 1'
#
loop_
_entity.id
_entity.type
_entity.pdbx_description
1 polymer ?
#
loop_
_entity_poly.entity_id
_entity_poly.type
_entity_poly.pdbx_seq_one_letter_code
_entity_poly.pdbx_strand_id
1 'polypeptide(L)'
;MMKNLFKKLCILSMSTFALSSHAAVILSSDFSGIDGDVSNVSWVENDVSVTSDLSPFDTSANLLSLFDLNDVFAVDQNIHNESSWYADIALSVSSLIDGIQLSSFVFDASIFNNSGNLQSIQRDLTFSLELLDGASVLFSDSDNVFVGDNNDSGFNPTEAVEFDLSSILLIGGSDYTFRITASGVGGGNNAGFDNLVLNGTSVSSPGAPTTVSAPGTSALLLMSGLAFLMRFRRN
;
A
#
# COMPACT_ATOMS: atom_id res chain seq x y z
N MET A 1 38.03 48.50 8.33
CA MET A 1 37.28 47.81 7.25
C MET A 1 36.75 46.42 7.69
N MET A 2 36.29 46.27 8.95
CA MET A 2 35.86 44.97 9.54
C MET A 2 34.45 45.01 10.17
N LYS A 3 33.73 46.13 10.06
CA LYS A 3 32.39 46.26 10.67
C LYS A 3 31.24 45.76 9.80
N ASN A 4 31.51 45.40 8.53
CA ASN A 4 30.48 45.02 7.57
C ASN A 4 30.40 43.50 7.30
N LEU A 5 31.27 42.68 7.93
CA LEU A 5 31.24 41.23 7.74
C LEU A 5 30.19 40.53 8.62
N PHE A 6 29.87 41.10 9.79
CA PHE A 6 28.91 40.51 10.73
C PHE A 6 27.43 40.68 10.35
N LYS A 7 27.11 41.55 9.39
CA LYS A 7 25.72 41.75 8.92
C LYS A 7 25.31 40.85 7.75
N LYS A 8 26.25 40.07 7.17
CA LYS A 8 25.98 39.22 6.00
C LYS A 8 25.88 37.72 6.31
N LEU A 9 25.86 37.33 7.59
CA LEU A 9 25.83 35.93 8.01
C LEU A 9 24.53 35.54 8.74
N CYS A 10 23.37 36.04 8.26
CA CYS A 10 22.06 35.73 8.85
C CYS A 10 20.97 35.37 7.84
N ILE A 11 21.32 34.93 6.63
CA ILE A 11 20.31 34.39 5.70
C ILE A 11 20.84 33.10 5.11
N LEU A 12 20.97 32.06 5.93
CA LEU A 12 20.81 30.71 5.42
C LEU A 12 19.31 30.45 5.53
N SER A 13 18.59 30.76 4.46
CA SER A 13 17.19 30.43 4.32
C SER A 13 17.02 28.95 4.61
N MET A 14 16.28 28.61 5.67
CA MET A 14 15.63 27.31 5.79
C MET A 14 14.83 27.10 4.50
N SER A 15 15.43 26.36 3.57
CA SER A 15 14.72 25.74 2.48
C SER A 15 14.09 24.51 3.11
N THR A 16 12.97 24.72 3.80
CA THR A 16 12.02 23.65 4.05
C THR A 16 11.66 23.10 2.67
N PHE A 17 12.16 21.90 2.36
CA PHE A 17 11.61 21.13 1.26
C PHE A 17 10.15 20.89 1.62
N ALA A 18 9.26 21.71 1.09
CA ALA A 18 7.85 21.36 1.04
C ALA A 18 7.79 20.16 0.10
N LEU A 19 7.76 18.96 0.67
CA LEU A 19 7.38 17.77 -0.07
C LEU A 19 5.98 18.07 -0.62
N SER A 20 5.84 18.08 -1.94
CA SER A 20 4.54 18.25 -2.56
C SER A 20 3.66 17.09 -2.12
N SER A 21 2.48 17.37 -1.56
CA SER A 21 1.47 16.37 -1.23
C SER A 21 0.84 15.82 -2.52
N HIS A 22 1.56 14.96 -3.23
CA HIS A 22 0.96 14.06 -4.20
C HIS A 22 0.78 12.72 -3.50
N ALA A 23 -0.36 12.07 -3.70
CA ALA A 23 -0.58 10.71 -3.19
C ALA A 23 0.56 9.81 -3.69
N ALA A 24 1.26 9.20 -2.74
CA ALA A 24 2.30 8.22 -2.99
C ALA A 24 1.71 6.82 -2.85
N VAL A 25 2.35 5.85 -3.48
CA VAL A 25 2.10 4.44 -3.22
C VAL A 25 2.56 4.14 -1.80
N ILE A 26 1.62 3.69 -0.96
CA ILE A 26 1.85 3.29 0.43
C ILE A 26 2.12 1.79 0.51
N LEU A 27 1.32 1.02 -0.23
CA LEU A 27 1.48 -0.43 -0.36
C LEU A 27 1.13 -0.83 -1.79
N SER A 28 1.91 -1.71 -2.40
CA SER A 28 1.49 -2.34 -3.67
C SER A 28 2.08 -3.72 -3.89
N SER A 29 1.40 -4.53 -4.70
CA SER A 29 1.86 -5.82 -5.22
C SER A 29 1.27 -6.03 -6.61
N ASP A 30 2.09 -6.48 -7.55
CA ASP A 30 1.68 -6.95 -8.88
C ASP A 30 1.57 -8.48 -8.93
N PHE A 31 1.64 -9.13 -7.76
CA PHE A 31 1.57 -10.58 -7.54
C PHE A 31 2.50 -11.43 -8.43
N SER A 32 3.53 -10.81 -9.01
CA SER A 32 4.44 -11.48 -9.93
C SER A 32 5.16 -12.64 -9.24
N GLY A 33 5.06 -13.84 -9.83
CA GLY A 33 5.65 -15.06 -9.31
C GLY A 33 4.94 -15.68 -8.10
N ILE A 34 3.67 -15.33 -7.85
CA ILE A 34 2.89 -15.96 -6.77
C ILE A 34 2.72 -17.48 -6.98
N ASP A 35 2.41 -17.93 -8.20
CA ASP A 35 2.31 -19.34 -8.61
C ASP A 35 1.51 -20.20 -7.61
N GLY A 36 0.38 -19.67 -7.13
CA GLY A 36 -0.49 -20.34 -6.15
C GLY A 36 0.04 -20.41 -4.71
N ASP A 37 1.17 -19.77 -4.41
CA ASP A 37 1.80 -19.75 -3.08
C ASP A 37 1.92 -18.30 -2.57
N VAL A 38 1.09 -17.96 -1.57
CA VAL A 38 1.04 -16.63 -0.95
C VAL A 38 2.37 -16.20 -0.31
N SER A 39 3.26 -17.15 0.00
CA SER A 39 4.59 -16.82 0.55
C SER A 39 5.53 -16.18 -0.48
N ASN A 40 5.21 -16.29 -1.77
CA ASN A 40 5.96 -15.66 -2.86
C ASN A 40 5.53 -14.20 -3.12
N VAL A 41 4.46 -13.71 -2.48
CA VAL A 41 3.98 -12.34 -2.70
C VAL A 41 5.03 -11.33 -2.26
N SER A 42 5.39 -10.43 -3.16
CA SER A 42 6.35 -9.35 -2.92
C SER A 42 5.62 -8.03 -2.76
N TRP A 43 5.83 -7.38 -1.62
CA TRP A 43 5.24 -6.07 -1.32
C TRP A 43 6.23 -4.94 -1.57
N VAL A 44 5.74 -3.84 -2.15
CA VAL A 44 6.37 -2.52 -2.04
C VAL A 44 5.71 -1.80 -0.88
N GLU A 45 6.48 -1.49 0.15
CA GLU A 45 5.99 -0.92 1.40
C GLU A 45 6.61 0.46 1.65
N ASN A 46 5.78 1.45 1.99
CA ASN A 46 6.22 2.79 2.33
C ASN A 46 5.52 3.28 3.60
N ASP A 47 6.30 3.46 4.66
CA ASP A 47 5.83 3.77 6.02
C ASP A 47 4.83 2.77 6.64
N VAL A 48 4.67 1.60 6.03
CA VAL A 48 3.90 0.47 6.54
C VAL A 48 4.73 -0.81 6.47
N SER A 49 4.25 -1.87 7.09
CA SER A 49 4.77 -3.24 6.90
C SER A 49 3.61 -4.21 6.93
N VAL A 50 3.53 -5.12 5.96
CA VAL A 50 2.54 -6.19 5.91
C VAL A 50 2.92 -7.28 6.91
N THR A 51 1.95 -7.69 7.72
CA THR A 51 2.12 -8.67 8.79
C THR A 51 1.29 -9.94 8.58
N SER A 52 0.34 -9.93 7.65
CA SER A 52 -0.45 -11.09 7.25
C SER A 52 0.30 -12.01 6.29
N ASP A 53 -0.11 -13.28 6.25
CA ASP A 53 0.29 -14.29 5.27
C ASP A 53 -0.57 -14.26 3.99
N LEU A 54 -1.56 -13.35 3.89
CA LEU A 54 -2.51 -13.23 2.78
C LEU A 54 -3.33 -14.51 2.51
N SER A 55 -3.52 -15.36 3.52
CA SER A 55 -4.31 -16.57 3.39
C SER A 55 -5.78 -16.27 3.01
N PRO A 56 -6.35 -16.92 1.97
CA PRO A 56 -7.77 -16.78 1.64
C PRO A 56 -8.64 -17.70 2.49
N PHE A 57 -9.81 -17.21 2.90
CA PHE A 57 -10.76 -17.96 3.72
C PHE A 57 -12.18 -17.87 3.17
N ASP A 58 -12.97 -18.92 3.36
CA ASP A 58 -14.42 -18.84 3.14
C ASP A 58 -15.14 -18.09 4.29
N THR A 59 -16.45 -17.87 4.14
CA THR A 59 -17.27 -17.21 5.17
C THR A 59 -17.38 -18.00 6.49
N SER A 60 -16.96 -19.26 6.51
CA SER A 60 -16.87 -20.12 7.69
C SER A 60 -15.46 -20.19 8.27
N ALA A 61 -14.53 -19.37 7.77
CA ALA A 61 -13.11 -19.32 8.14
C ALA A 61 -12.33 -20.61 7.85
N ASN A 62 -12.74 -21.38 6.83
CA ASN A 62 -11.93 -22.47 6.31
C ASN A 62 -10.89 -21.90 5.33
N LEU A 63 -9.64 -22.36 5.48
CA LEU A 63 -8.56 -21.99 4.57
C LEU A 63 -8.83 -22.54 3.17
N LEU A 64 -8.65 -21.69 2.16
CA LEU A 64 -8.83 -22.01 0.75
C LEU A 64 -7.49 -22.11 0.02
N SER A 65 -7.50 -22.73 -1.16
CA SER A 65 -6.33 -22.81 -2.03
C SER A 65 -6.38 -21.72 -3.09
N LEU A 66 -5.21 -21.30 -3.59
CA LEU A 66 -5.11 -20.49 -4.78
C LEU A 66 -5.00 -21.38 -6.03
N PHE A 67 -5.40 -20.84 -7.18
CA PHE A 67 -4.97 -21.42 -8.44
C PHE A 67 -3.45 -21.24 -8.62
N ASP A 68 -2.82 -22.24 -9.24
CA ASP A 68 -1.46 -22.16 -9.75
C ASP A 68 -1.47 -21.40 -11.08
N LEU A 69 -1.61 -20.07 -10.97
CA LEU A 69 -1.55 -19.12 -12.07
C LEU A 69 -0.37 -18.19 -11.86
N ASN A 70 0.32 -17.88 -12.95
CA ASN A 70 1.36 -16.86 -12.93
C ASN A 70 0.74 -15.50 -12.64
N ASP A 71 1.39 -14.75 -11.75
CA ASP A 71 1.22 -13.31 -11.61
C ASP A 71 -0.21 -12.85 -11.22
N VAL A 72 -1.00 -13.67 -10.52
CA VAL A 72 -2.34 -13.28 -10.07
C VAL A 72 -2.75 -13.95 -8.76
N PHE A 73 -3.37 -13.18 -7.85
CA PHE A 73 -4.02 -13.75 -6.67
C PHE A 73 -5.42 -14.23 -7.05
N ALA A 74 -5.60 -15.52 -7.30
CA ALA A 74 -6.89 -16.11 -7.68
C ALA A 74 -7.23 -17.30 -6.79
N VAL A 75 -8.40 -17.27 -6.15
CA VAL A 75 -8.82 -18.31 -5.20
C VAL A 75 -9.59 -19.40 -5.95
N ASP A 76 -9.22 -20.67 -5.72
CA ASP A 76 -9.94 -21.84 -6.26
C ASP A 76 -11.18 -22.12 -5.39
N GLN A 77 -12.14 -21.21 -5.51
CA GLN A 77 -13.42 -21.23 -4.80
C GLN A 77 -14.48 -20.55 -5.67
N ASN A 78 -15.51 -21.31 -6.01
CA ASN A 78 -16.59 -20.81 -6.84
C ASN A 78 -17.56 -19.99 -6.00
N ILE A 79 -17.58 -18.69 -6.26
CA ILE A 79 -18.23 -17.71 -5.38
C ILE A 79 -19.76 -17.76 -5.40
N HIS A 80 -20.36 -18.58 -6.29
CA HIS A 80 -21.81 -18.66 -6.47
C HIS A 80 -22.42 -19.94 -5.88
N ASN A 81 -21.70 -21.06 -5.96
CA ASN A 81 -22.23 -22.37 -5.58
C ASN A 81 -21.53 -22.97 -4.34
N GLU A 82 -20.34 -22.51 -3.99
CA GLU A 82 -19.64 -22.93 -2.78
C GLU A 82 -19.80 -21.85 -1.70
N SER A 83 -19.14 -20.70 -1.86
CA SER A 83 -19.34 -19.52 -1.01
C SER A 83 -18.49 -18.34 -1.49
N SER A 84 -18.83 -17.13 -1.04
CA SER A 84 -17.87 -16.02 -1.00
C SER A 84 -16.60 -16.39 -0.26
N TRP A 85 -15.51 -15.68 -0.55
CA TRP A 85 -14.24 -15.76 0.15
C TRP A 85 -13.72 -14.38 0.49
N TYR A 86 -12.84 -14.30 1.48
CA TYR A 86 -12.12 -13.08 1.84
C TYR A 86 -10.62 -13.35 2.02
N ALA A 87 -9.81 -12.31 1.83
CA ALA A 87 -8.40 -12.29 2.16
C ALA A 87 -8.09 -11.03 2.98
N ASP A 88 -7.29 -11.19 4.02
CA ASP A 88 -6.90 -10.12 4.93
C ASP A 88 -5.47 -9.68 4.65
N ILE A 89 -5.30 -8.39 4.35
CA ILE A 89 -4.01 -7.71 4.33
C ILE A 89 -3.87 -6.97 5.66
N ALA A 90 -3.20 -7.59 6.62
CA ALA A 90 -2.86 -6.95 7.88
C ALA A 90 -1.59 -6.12 7.71
N LEU A 91 -1.60 -4.87 8.15
CA LEU A 91 -0.44 -3.98 8.11
C LEU A 91 -0.24 -3.25 9.42
N SER A 92 1.02 -2.91 9.70
CA SER A 92 1.44 -2.04 10.80
C SER A 92 1.95 -0.72 10.22
N VAL A 93 1.44 0.40 10.71
CA VAL A 93 1.92 1.74 10.31
C VAL A 93 3.16 2.09 11.11
N SER A 94 4.17 2.64 10.46
CA SER A 94 5.41 3.09 11.09
C SER A 94 5.14 4.06 12.23
N SER A 95 5.77 3.83 13.38
CA SER A 95 5.73 4.74 14.53
C SER A 95 6.62 5.99 14.35
N LEU A 96 7.32 6.12 13.21
CA LEU A 96 8.15 7.27 12.87
C LEU A 96 7.37 8.42 12.24
N ILE A 97 6.11 8.18 11.85
CA ILE A 97 5.19 9.17 11.29
C ILE A 97 3.99 9.35 12.23
N ASP A 98 3.25 10.45 12.06
CA ASP A 98 2.04 10.69 12.86
C ASP A 98 0.86 9.88 12.32
N GLY A 99 0.83 9.67 11.01
CA GLY A 99 -0.19 8.87 10.33
C GLY A 99 -0.10 8.95 8.82
N ILE A 100 -1.00 8.25 8.14
CA ILE A 100 -1.12 8.22 6.68
C ILE A 100 -2.53 8.62 6.31
N GLN A 101 -2.67 9.74 5.60
CA GLN A 101 -3.96 10.13 5.00
C GLN A 101 -4.14 9.30 3.72
N LEU A 102 -5.06 8.35 3.74
CA LEU A 102 -5.32 7.51 2.57
C LEU A 102 -6.02 8.30 1.46
N SER A 103 -5.94 7.78 0.24
CA SER A 103 -6.56 8.36 -0.95
C SER A 103 -7.42 7.32 -1.67
N SER A 104 -6.84 6.20 -2.09
CA SER A 104 -7.58 5.15 -2.77
C SER A 104 -6.97 3.78 -2.56
N PHE A 105 -7.79 2.74 -2.75
CA PHE A 105 -7.37 1.35 -2.82
C PHE A 105 -7.84 0.79 -4.16
N VAL A 106 -6.90 0.34 -4.98
CA VAL A 106 -7.14 -0.02 -6.39
C VAL A 106 -6.56 -1.40 -6.67
N PHE A 107 -7.24 -2.17 -7.51
CA PHE A 107 -6.72 -3.43 -8.08
C PHE A 107 -7.49 -3.78 -9.36
N ASP A 108 -6.97 -4.72 -10.14
CA ASP A 108 -7.65 -5.29 -11.30
C ASP A 108 -8.35 -6.58 -10.89
N ALA A 109 -9.69 -6.59 -10.89
CA ALA A 109 -10.50 -7.75 -10.57
C ALA A 109 -10.67 -8.64 -11.80
N SER A 110 -10.57 -9.96 -11.64
CA SER A 110 -10.76 -10.93 -12.74
C SER A 110 -11.62 -12.13 -12.36
N ILE A 111 -12.31 -12.72 -13.35
CA ILE A 111 -13.07 -13.97 -13.18
C ILE A 111 -12.48 -15.14 -13.95
N PHE A 112 -12.49 -16.31 -13.30
CA PHE A 112 -11.88 -17.55 -13.81
C PHE A 112 -12.87 -18.71 -13.80
N ASN A 113 -12.72 -19.63 -14.75
CA ASN A 113 -13.41 -20.91 -14.69
C ASN A 113 -12.74 -21.87 -13.69
N ASN A 114 -13.33 -23.05 -13.44
CA ASN A 114 -12.79 -24.07 -12.52
C ASN A 114 -11.49 -24.73 -12.99
N SER A 115 -10.87 -24.24 -14.05
CA SER A 115 -9.56 -24.68 -14.53
C SER A 115 -8.55 -23.53 -14.50
N GLY A 116 -8.86 -22.42 -13.82
CA GLY A 116 -7.99 -21.25 -13.70
C GLY A 116 -7.88 -20.40 -14.96
N ASN A 117 -8.70 -20.63 -16.00
CA ASN A 117 -8.64 -19.80 -17.22
C ASN A 117 -9.62 -18.63 -17.10
N LEU A 118 -9.21 -17.46 -17.61
CA LEU A 118 -10.10 -16.29 -17.72
C LEU A 118 -11.41 -16.65 -18.42
N GLN A 119 -12.51 -16.25 -17.83
CA GLN A 119 -13.83 -16.67 -18.29
C GLN A 119 -14.37 -15.72 -19.36
N SER A 120 -14.57 -16.20 -20.58
CA SER A 120 -15.10 -15.38 -21.70
C SER A 120 -16.61 -15.11 -21.64
N ILE A 121 -17.27 -15.52 -20.56
CA ILE A 121 -18.70 -15.34 -20.33
C ILE A 121 -18.83 -14.54 -19.04
N GLN A 122 -19.43 -13.36 -19.12
CA GLN A 122 -19.67 -12.54 -17.94
C GLN A 122 -20.52 -13.29 -16.93
N ARG A 123 -20.09 -13.21 -15.68
CA ARG A 123 -20.81 -13.64 -14.49
C ARG A 123 -20.78 -12.53 -13.49
N ASP A 124 -21.75 -12.55 -12.59
CA ASP A 124 -21.81 -11.59 -11.49
C ASP A 124 -20.54 -11.62 -10.63
N LEU A 125 -19.97 -10.46 -10.33
CA LEU A 125 -18.85 -10.31 -9.42
C LEU A 125 -18.98 -9.01 -8.66
N THR A 126 -18.96 -9.10 -7.34
CA THR A 126 -18.86 -7.98 -6.43
C THR A 126 -17.64 -8.15 -5.54
N PHE A 127 -16.81 -7.13 -5.47
CA PHE A 127 -15.76 -7.01 -4.48
C PHE A 127 -16.17 -6.01 -3.40
N SER A 128 -15.94 -6.33 -2.14
CA SER A 128 -16.07 -5.39 -1.04
C SER A 128 -14.77 -5.22 -0.28
N LEU A 129 -14.54 -4.01 0.21
CA LEU A 129 -13.40 -3.65 1.03
C LEU A 129 -13.87 -3.21 2.41
N GLU A 130 -13.34 -3.84 3.45
CA GLU A 130 -13.47 -3.37 4.83
C GLU A 130 -12.09 -2.98 5.38
N LEU A 131 -12.01 -1.85 6.07
CA LEU A 131 -10.84 -1.49 6.88
C LEU A 131 -11.18 -1.66 8.35
N LEU A 132 -10.38 -2.47 9.05
CA LEU A 132 -10.57 -2.79 10.45
C LEU A 132 -9.44 -2.24 11.32
N ASP A 133 -9.80 -1.75 12.51
CA ASP A 133 -8.91 -1.51 13.66
C ASP A 133 -9.35 -2.45 14.79
N GLY A 134 -8.63 -3.57 14.90
CA GLY A 134 -9.04 -4.72 15.71
C GLY A 134 -10.40 -5.26 15.28
N ALA A 135 -11.41 -5.14 16.14
CA ALA A 135 -12.78 -5.59 15.86
C ALA A 135 -13.70 -4.47 15.30
N SER A 136 -13.19 -3.24 15.16
CA SER A 136 -13.97 -2.09 14.73
C SER A 136 -13.82 -1.88 13.23
N VAL A 137 -14.94 -1.74 12.51
CA VAL A 137 -14.94 -1.38 11.09
C VAL A 137 -14.85 0.14 10.96
N LEU A 138 -13.77 0.62 10.34
CA LEU A 138 -13.51 2.05 10.08
C LEU A 138 -14.03 2.49 8.72
N PHE A 139 -14.01 1.59 7.74
CA PHE A 139 -14.49 1.80 6.38
C PHE A 139 -15.12 0.51 5.86
N SER A 140 -16.18 0.64 5.07
CA SER A 140 -16.79 -0.47 4.35
C SER A 140 -17.46 0.07 3.09
N ASP A 141 -17.11 -0.51 1.95
CA ASP A 141 -17.73 -0.21 0.66
C ASP A 141 -17.67 -1.44 -0.26
N SER A 142 -18.45 -1.42 -1.34
CA SER A 142 -18.54 -2.51 -2.30
C SER A 142 -18.68 -1.99 -3.72
N ASP A 143 -17.96 -2.62 -4.66
CA ASP A 143 -18.07 -2.37 -6.09
C ASP A 143 -18.65 -3.60 -6.80
N ASN A 144 -19.68 -3.38 -7.61
CA ASN A 144 -20.28 -4.41 -8.44
C ASN A 144 -19.58 -4.43 -9.80
N VAL A 145 -18.41 -5.06 -9.80
CA VAL A 145 -17.47 -5.14 -10.93
C VAL A 145 -18.15 -5.65 -12.20
N PHE A 146 -18.89 -6.75 -12.07
CA PHE A 146 -19.63 -7.34 -13.18
C PHE A 146 -21.08 -7.53 -12.76
N VAL A 147 -21.98 -6.75 -13.36
CA VAL A 147 -23.39 -6.75 -12.98
C VAL A 147 -24.13 -7.89 -13.70
N GLY A 148 -24.35 -8.99 -12.98
CA GLY A 148 -25.14 -10.13 -13.45
C GLY A 148 -24.54 -10.96 -14.59
N ASP A 149 -25.30 -11.97 -15.00
CA ASP A 149 -24.93 -12.94 -16.04
C ASP A 149 -25.48 -12.52 -17.42
N ASN A 150 -24.78 -11.64 -18.14
CA ASN A 150 -25.29 -11.06 -19.38
C ASN A 150 -24.79 -11.72 -20.69
N ASN A 151 -23.86 -12.69 -20.67
CA ASN A 151 -23.33 -13.35 -21.90
C ASN A 151 -22.93 -12.37 -23.02
N ASP A 152 -22.54 -11.14 -22.68
CA ASP A 152 -22.34 -10.09 -23.67
C ASP A 152 -21.13 -10.39 -24.58
N SER A 153 -21.31 -10.22 -25.89
CA SER A 153 -20.23 -10.42 -26.86
C SER A 153 -19.18 -9.33 -26.69
N GLY A 154 -17.92 -9.71 -26.45
CA GLY A 154 -16.83 -8.76 -26.19
C GLY A 154 -16.63 -8.42 -24.72
N PHE A 155 -17.22 -9.21 -23.81
CA PHE A 155 -16.93 -9.15 -22.38
C PHE A 155 -15.42 -9.22 -22.10
N ASN A 156 -14.96 -8.32 -21.25
CA ASN A 156 -13.60 -8.29 -20.73
C ASN A 156 -13.62 -8.92 -19.33
N PRO A 157 -12.92 -10.05 -19.10
CA PRO A 157 -12.94 -10.76 -17.82
C PRO A 157 -12.10 -10.10 -16.73
N THR A 158 -11.59 -8.89 -16.98
CA THR A 158 -10.74 -8.14 -16.07
C THR A 158 -11.15 -6.67 -16.06
N GLU A 159 -11.49 -6.09 -14.91
CA GLU A 159 -11.86 -4.67 -14.78
C GLU A 159 -11.20 -4.06 -13.55
N ALA A 160 -10.85 -2.78 -13.63
CA ALA A 160 -10.26 -2.05 -12.52
C ALA A 160 -11.32 -1.72 -11.47
N VAL A 161 -10.98 -1.94 -10.20
CA VAL A 161 -11.79 -1.62 -9.02
C VAL A 161 -11.08 -0.52 -8.23
N GLU A 162 -11.83 0.50 -7.79
CA GLU A 162 -11.30 1.59 -6.97
C GLU A 162 -12.24 1.92 -5.81
N PHE A 163 -11.68 1.95 -4.61
CA PHE A 163 -12.35 2.43 -3.40
C PHE A 163 -11.78 3.78 -2.97
N ASP A 164 -12.65 4.77 -2.72
CA ASP A 164 -12.26 6.10 -2.22
C ASP A 164 -12.04 6.05 -0.70
N LEU A 165 -10.79 6.23 -0.29
CA LEU A 165 -10.35 6.23 1.11
C LEU A 165 -9.96 7.63 1.59
N SER A 166 -10.32 8.69 0.87
CA SER A 166 -9.92 10.07 1.17
C SER A 166 -10.36 10.59 2.55
N SER A 167 -11.32 9.91 3.20
CA SER A 167 -11.77 10.22 4.56
C SER A 167 -11.01 9.48 5.66
N ILE A 168 -10.09 8.58 5.31
CA ILE A 168 -9.42 7.66 6.24
C ILE A 168 -8.02 8.14 6.60
N LEU A 169 -7.76 8.23 7.91
CA LEU A 169 -6.44 8.47 8.47
C LEU A 169 -5.99 7.24 9.26
N LEU A 170 -4.90 6.61 8.83
CA LEU A 170 -4.22 5.59 9.62
C LEU A 170 -3.28 6.25 10.61
N ILE A 171 -3.32 5.85 11.87
CA ILE A 171 -2.47 6.43 12.92
C ILE A 171 -1.12 5.72 12.94
N GLY A 172 -0.04 6.51 13.09
CA GLY A 172 1.31 5.98 13.20
C GLY A 172 1.49 5.07 14.42
N GLY A 173 2.11 3.91 14.22
CA GLY A 173 2.31 2.90 15.26
C GLY A 173 1.08 2.02 15.56
N SER A 174 0.00 2.15 14.80
CA SER A 174 -1.18 1.29 14.90
C SER A 174 -1.20 0.19 13.84
N ASP A 175 -1.99 -0.85 14.11
CA ASP A 175 -2.23 -1.98 13.21
C ASP A 175 -3.62 -1.89 12.59
N TYR A 176 -3.72 -2.26 11.31
CA TYR A 176 -4.96 -2.24 10.55
C TYR A 176 -5.08 -3.49 9.68
N THR A 177 -6.31 -3.89 9.38
CA THR A 177 -6.57 -4.97 8.43
C THR A 177 -7.44 -4.46 7.29
N PHE A 178 -6.98 -4.63 6.05
CA PHE A 178 -7.80 -4.48 4.86
C PHE A 178 -8.34 -5.86 4.49
N ARG A 179 -9.65 -6.04 4.63
CA ARG A 179 -10.34 -7.26 4.22
C ARG A 179 -10.96 -7.07 2.85
N ILE A 180 -10.49 -7.84 1.89
CA ILE A 180 -11.05 -7.89 0.53
C ILE A 180 -11.95 -9.11 0.47
N THR A 181 -13.20 -8.95 0.06
CA THR A 181 -14.16 -10.07 -0.08
C THR A 181 -14.67 -10.13 -1.51
N ALA A 182 -14.62 -11.31 -2.13
CA ALA A 182 -15.25 -11.57 -3.41
C ALA A 182 -16.56 -12.34 -3.23
N SER A 183 -17.59 -11.93 -3.96
CA SER A 183 -18.92 -12.54 -3.91
C SER A 183 -19.62 -12.41 -5.25
N GLY A 184 -20.63 -13.24 -5.50
CA GLY A 184 -21.45 -13.15 -6.70
C GLY A 184 -22.74 -13.94 -6.56
N VAL A 185 -23.70 -13.67 -7.44
CA VAL A 185 -24.95 -14.42 -7.56
C VAL A 185 -25.15 -14.97 -8.97
N GLY A 186 -25.69 -16.18 -9.11
CA GLY A 186 -26.02 -16.76 -10.43
C GLY A 186 -25.06 -17.84 -10.91
N GLY A 187 -24.63 -17.77 -12.17
CA GLY A 187 -23.80 -18.78 -12.81
C GLY A 187 -22.35 -18.74 -12.30
N GLY A 188 -21.82 -19.89 -11.90
CA GLY A 188 -20.56 -19.93 -11.18
C GLY A 188 -19.32 -19.48 -11.94
N ASN A 189 -18.39 -18.91 -11.18
CA ASN A 189 -17.00 -18.62 -11.51
C ASN A 189 -16.20 -18.51 -10.20
N ASN A 190 -14.89 -18.52 -10.36
CA ASN A 190 -13.94 -18.12 -9.34
C ASN A 190 -13.54 -16.67 -9.57
N ALA A 191 -12.89 -16.06 -8.59
CA ALA A 191 -12.47 -14.67 -8.66
C ALA A 191 -11.03 -14.52 -8.17
N GLY A 192 -10.38 -13.47 -8.66
CA GLY A 192 -9.06 -13.06 -8.23
C GLY A 192 -8.82 -11.59 -8.49
N PHE A 193 -7.66 -11.10 -8.07
CA PHE A 193 -7.22 -9.75 -8.30
C PHE A 193 -5.71 -9.67 -8.58
N ASP A 194 -5.31 -8.61 -9.25
CA ASP A 194 -3.93 -8.27 -9.56
C ASP A 194 -3.70 -6.75 -9.44
N ASN A 195 -2.45 -6.28 -9.54
CA ASN A 195 -2.04 -4.87 -9.56
C ASN A 195 -2.61 -4.06 -8.39
N LEU A 196 -2.51 -4.61 -7.18
CA LEU A 196 -3.01 -3.98 -5.97
C LEU A 196 -2.16 -2.77 -5.61
N VAL A 197 -2.81 -1.62 -5.39
CA VAL A 197 -2.18 -0.38 -4.97
C VAL A 197 -3.03 0.32 -3.92
N LEU A 198 -2.44 0.58 -2.75
CA LEU A 198 -2.94 1.51 -1.74
C LEU A 198 -2.20 2.84 -1.87
N ASN A 199 -2.96 3.91 -2.09
CA ASN A 199 -2.44 5.27 -2.23
C ASN A 199 -2.74 6.10 -0.98
N GLY A 200 -1.81 7.01 -0.65
CA GLY A 200 -1.97 7.92 0.48
C GLY A 200 -0.83 8.91 0.61
N THR A 201 -0.86 9.73 1.65
CA THR A 201 0.18 10.69 1.98
C THR A 201 0.58 10.54 3.44
N SER A 202 1.83 10.18 3.69
CA SER A 202 2.39 10.15 5.05
C SER A 202 2.43 11.56 5.64
N VAL A 203 1.96 11.69 6.87
CA VAL A 203 1.93 12.92 7.64
C VAL A 203 2.95 12.79 8.77
N SER A 204 3.95 13.66 8.78
CA SER A 204 4.97 13.70 9.83
C SER A 204 4.82 14.97 10.65
N SER A 205 4.91 14.88 11.99
CA SER A 205 4.98 16.08 12.82
C SER A 205 6.23 16.89 12.46
N PRO A 206 6.16 18.23 12.39
CA PRO A 206 7.35 19.09 12.23
C PRO A 206 8.42 18.93 13.34
N GLY A 207 8.17 18.11 14.35
CA GLY A 207 9.07 17.84 15.49
C GLY A 207 9.80 16.50 15.48
N ALA A 208 9.58 15.61 14.49
CA ALA A 208 10.36 14.37 14.40
C ALA A 208 11.84 14.74 14.21
N PRO A 209 12.76 14.27 15.08
CA PRO A 209 14.17 14.57 14.92
C PRO A 209 14.64 13.91 13.63
N THR A 210 14.79 14.71 12.58
CA THR A 210 15.60 14.31 11.44
C THR A 210 16.95 13.93 12.02
N THR A 211 17.42 12.72 11.72
CA THR A 211 18.78 12.30 12.06
C THR A 211 19.73 13.20 11.29
N VAL A 212 20.09 14.34 11.88
CA VAL A 212 21.18 15.16 11.38
C VAL A 212 22.39 14.28 11.52
N SER A 213 22.86 13.71 10.39
CA SER A 213 24.19 13.13 10.31
C SER A 213 25.12 14.20 10.86
N ALA A 214 25.72 13.92 12.03
CA ALA A 214 26.64 14.83 12.69
C ALA A 214 27.60 15.36 11.61
N PRO A 215 27.83 16.69 11.51
CA PRO A 215 28.71 17.23 10.49
C PRO A 215 29.97 16.40 10.47
N GLY A 216 30.21 15.73 9.34
CA GLY A 216 31.29 14.76 9.21
C GLY A 216 32.56 15.33 9.81
N THR A 217 33.33 14.48 10.47
CA THR A 217 34.64 14.75 11.10
C THR A 217 35.58 15.64 10.26
N SER A 218 35.35 15.75 8.95
CA SER A 218 35.96 16.71 8.03
C SER A 218 35.74 18.21 8.39
N ALA A 219 34.58 18.63 8.91
CA ALA A 219 34.33 20.02 9.28
C ALA A 219 35.13 20.45 10.55
N LEU A 220 35.25 19.54 11.53
CA LEU A 220 36.08 19.73 12.72
C LEU A 220 37.59 19.68 12.40
N LEU A 221 38.00 18.85 11.44
CA LEU A 221 39.38 18.82 10.93
C LEU A 221 39.77 20.10 10.17
N LEU A 222 38.85 20.69 9.39
CA LEU A 222 39.10 21.96 8.69
C LEU A 222 39.24 23.13 9.68
N MET A 223 38.44 23.16 10.74
CA MET A 223 38.51 24.21 11.77
C MET A 223 39.76 24.09 12.65
N SER A 224 40.18 22.87 12.98
CA SER A 224 41.43 22.63 13.74
C SER A 224 42.69 22.88 12.89
N GLY A 225 42.65 22.59 11.58
CA GLY A 225 43.72 22.93 10.64
C GLY A 225 43.90 24.44 10.45
N LEU A 226 42.82 25.21 10.38
CA LEU A 226 42.88 26.67 10.27
C LEU A 226 43.45 27.35 11.54
N ALA A 227 43.16 26.79 12.72
CA ALA A 227 43.72 27.26 13.98
C ALA A 227 45.23 27.01 14.09
N PHE A 228 45.72 25.89 13.54
CA PHE A 228 47.15 25.59 13.47
C PHE A 228 47.89 26.48 12.46
N LEU A 229 47.31 26.75 11.29
CA LEU A 229 47.88 27.65 10.28
C LEU A 229 47.98 29.11 10.74
N MET A 230 47.07 29.56 11.60
CA MET A 230 47.13 30.91 12.18
C MET A 230 48.19 31.06 13.30
N ARG A 231 48.68 29.95 13.89
CA ARG A 231 49.74 29.98 14.90
C ARG A 231 51.15 30.08 14.33
N PHE A 232 51.38 29.57 13.11
CA PHE A 232 52.71 29.65 12.46
C PHE A 232 52.98 30.96 11.73
N ARG A 233 51.97 31.81 11.53
CA ARG A 233 52.13 33.12 10.87
C ARG A 233 52.49 34.26 11.82
N ARG A 234 52.85 33.92 13.06
CA ARG A 234 53.11 34.87 14.16
C ARG A 234 54.42 34.59 14.92
N ASN A 235 55.40 34.00 14.23
CA ASN A 235 56.82 34.00 14.62
C ASN A 235 57.63 34.62 13.48
#